data_AF-H6QQV8-F1
#
_entry.id   AF-H6QQV8-F1
#
_cell.length_a   1.000
_cell.length_b   1.000
_cell.length_c   1.000
_cell.angle_alpha   90.00
_cell.angle_beta   90.00
_cell.angle_gamma   90.00
#
_symmetry.space_group_name_H-M   'P 1'
#
loop_
_entity.id
_entity.type
_entity.pdbx_description
1 polymer ?
#
loop_
_entity_poly.entity_id
_entity_poly.type
_entity_poly.pdbx_seq_one_letter_code
_entity_poly.pdbx_strand_id
1 'polypeptide(L)'
;MSDKNSRPPNHPVSAKHLAYVTESSSANLPAGQQYGTFTAPGFISCNPAEPTNYEVILSANTSAAFALESGYIYSLTGKLMVLGSESPPIFTYFPETMVRVCKLEHFIGDTTNNIHRCHRNCNNS
;
A
#
# COMPACT_ATOMS: atom_id res chain seq x y z
N MET A 1 -15.57 20.84 -32.03
CA MET A 1 -14.48 20.90 -31.03
C MET A 1 -14.17 19.46 -30.67
N SER A 2 -12.97 18.97 -30.99
CA SER A 2 -12.62 17.58 -30.73
C SER A 2 -12.42 17.40 -29.23
N ASP A 3 -13.33 16.67 -28.58
CA ASP A 3 -13.14 16.17 -27.23
C ASP A 3 -11.89 15.30 -27.24
N LYS A 4 -10.80 15.90 -26.77
CA LYS A 4 -9.52 15.23 -26.61
C LYS A 4 -9.75 14.19 -25.52
N ASN A 5 -10.02 12.95 -25.93
CA ASN A 5 -10.08 11.78 -25.08
C ASN A 5 -8.73 11.67 -24.35
N SER A 6 -8.60 12.39 -23.24
CA SER A 6 -7.49 12.28 -22.31
C SER A 6 -7.69 10.98 -21.56
N ARG A 7 -7.47 9.86 -22.26
CA ARG A 7 -7.31 8.56 -21.60
C ARG A 7 -6.29 8.81 -20.49
N PRO A 8 -6.64 8.57 -19.21
CA PRO A 8 -5.65 8.67 -18.15
C PRO A 8 -4.47 7.80 -18.58
N PRO A 9 -3.23 8.31 -18.53
CA PRO A 9 -2.08 7.53 -18.92
C PRO A 9 -2.07 6.28 -18.05
N ASN A 10 -2.40 5.14 -18.64
CA ASN A 10 -2.39 3.82 -18.02
C ASN A 10 -0.94 3.32 -17.79
N HIS A 11 -0.04 4.26 -17.55
CA HIS A 11 1.37 4.03 -17.35
C HIS A 11 1.61 3.94 -15.84
N PRO A 12 2.31 2.88 -15.37
CA PRO A 12 2.63 2.77 -13.97
C PRO A 12 3.51 3.95 -13.52
N VAL A 13 3.11 4.61 -12.43
CA VAL A 13 3.83 5.74 -11.83
C VAL A 13 4.60 5.26 -10.61
N SER A 14 5.91 5.53 -10.56
CA SER A 14 6.71 5.21 -9.37
C SER A 14 6.33 6.12 -8.22
N ALA A 15 6.04 5.54 -7.06
CA ALA A 15 5.61 6.29 -5.89
C ALA A 15 6.04 5.62 -4.59
N LYS A 16 6.13 6.42 -3.51
CA LYS A 16 6.40 5.97 -2.15
C LYS A 16 5.29 6.49 -1.24
N HIS A 17 4.58 5.58 -0.59
CA HIS A 17 3.46 5.92 0.27
C HIS A 17 3.50 5.17 1.59
N LEU A 18 2.84 5.75 2.59
CA LEU A 18 2.36 4.99 3.73
C LEU A 18 1.04 4.31 3.31
N ALA A 19 1.00 3.00 3.47
CA ALA A 19 -0.15 2.18 3.16
C ALA A 19 -0.68 1.53 4.43
N TYR A 20 -1.97 1.71 4.69
CA TYR A 20 -2.69 0.98 5.72
C TYR A 20 -3.30 -0.29 5.12
N VAL A 21 -3.09 -1.43 5.77
CA VAL A 21 -3.57 -2.74 5.32
C VAL A 21 -4.82 -3.12 6.09
N THR A 22 -5.95 -3.27 5.38
CA THR A 22 -7.23 -3.63 6.00
C THR A 22 -7.37 -5.13 6.19
N GLU A 23 -6.89 -5.93 5.24
CA GLU A 23 -6.93 -7.39 5.28
C GLU A 23 -5.55 -7.96 4.97
N SER A 24 -5.19 -9.04 5.66
CA SER A 24 -3.89 -9.69 5.48
C SER A 24 -3.75 -10.17 4.03
N SER A 25 -2.55 -10.02 3.48
CA SER A 25 -2.33 -10.40 2.09
C SER A 25 -2.44 -11.91 1.92
N SER A 26 -3.11 -12.30 0.85
CA SER A 26 -3.23 -13.70 0.45
C SER A 26 -2.73 -13.89 -0.97
N ALA A 27 -2.34 -15.12 -1.28
CA ALA A 27 -1.98 -15.56 -2.61
C ALA A 27 -2.62 -16.92 -2.88
N ASN A 28 -3.12 -17.11 -4.10
CA ASN A 28 -3.60 -18.42 -4.54
C ASN A 28 -2.40 -19.22 -5.08
N LEU A 29 -1.75 -19.98 -4.21
CA LEU A 29 -0.55 -20.77 -4.56
C LEU A 29 -0.88 -22.26 -4.68
N PRO A 30 -0.36 -22.96 -5.70
CA PRO A 30 -0.37 -24.41 -5.76
C PRO A 30 0.29 -25.05 -4.53
N ALA A 31 -0.14 -26.26 -4.18
CA ALA A 31 0.43 -27.00 -3.05
C ALA A 31 1.95 -27.16 -3.21
N GLY A 32 2.70 -26.78 -2.17
CA GLY A 32 4.17 -26.82 -2.16
C GLY A 32 4.86 -25.56 -2.70
N GLN A 33 4.13 -24.59 -3.27
CA GLN A 33 4.70 -23.33 -3.73
C GLN A 33 4.70 -22.28 -2.62
N GLN A 34 5.86 -21.69 -2.35
CA GLN A 34 6.05 -20.68 -1.30
C GLN A 34 6.11 -19.24 -1.81
N TYR A 35 6.21 -19.05 -3.13
CA TYR A 35 6.37 -17.75 -3.80
C TYR A 35 5.26 -17.52 -4.81
N GLY A 36 4.71 -16.31 -4.82
CA GLY A 36 3.83 -15.84 -5.89
C GLY A 36 3.30 -14.45 -5.61
N THR A 37 2.23 -14.07 -6.31
CA THR A 37 1.65 -12.74 -6.18
C THR A 37 0.72 -12.69 -4.98
N PHE A 38 1.16 -11.99 -3.93
CA PHE A 38 0.33 -11.66 -2.78
C PHE A 38 -0.39 -10.34 -3.02
N THR A 39 -1.68 -10.32 -2.69
CA THR A 39 -2.51 -9.12 -2.78
C THR A 39 -3.20 -8.85 -1.45
N ALA A 40 -3.30 -7.58 -1.09
CA ALA A 40 -4.06 -7.10 0.06
C ALA A 40 -4.83 -5.83 -0.31
N PRO A 41 -6.08 -5.67 0.14
CA PRO A 41 -6.75 -4.38 0.12
C PRO A 41 -6.09 -3.44 1.14
N GLY A 42 -6.06 -2.16 0.80
CA GLY A 42 -5.51 -1.14 1.69
C GLY A 42 -5.82 0.27 1.23
N PHE A 43 -5.27 1.22 1.98
CA PHE A 43 -5.44 2.65 1.71
C PHE A 43 -4.09 3.35 1.65
N ILE A 44 -3.91 4.27 0.71
CA ILE A 44 -2.76 5.19 0.66
C ILE A 44 -3.23 6.64 0.81
N SER A 45 -2.46 7.45 1.54
CA SER A 45 -2.70 8.89 1.65
C SER A 45 -1.92 9.64 0.56
N CYS A 46 -2.60 10.43 -0.26
CA CYS A 46 -1.96 11.25 -1.32
C CYS A 46 -1.70 12.70 -0.88
N ASN A 47 -2.28 13.18 0.23
CA ASN A 47 -2.03 14.53 0.73
C ASN A 47 -2.07 14.59 2.25
N PRO A 48 -1.07 15.20 2.91
CA PRO A 48 -1.11 15.48 4.33
C PRO A 48 -2.23 16.43 4.81
N ALA A 49 -2.81 17.25 3.93
CA ALA A 49 -3.79 18.27 4.32
C ALA A 49 -5.25 17.79 4.30
N GLU A 50 -5.57 16.72 3.57
CA GLU A 50 -6.91 16.15 3.50
C GLU A 50 -6.82 14.62 3.47
N PRO A 51 -7.26 13.92 4.53
CA PRO A 51 -7.13 12.48 4.67
C PRO A 51 -8.24 11.76 3.89
N THR A 52 -8.32 12.00 2.58
CA THR A 52 -9.09 11.11 1.70
C THR A 52 -8.22 9.89 1.44
N ASN A 53 -8.42 8.86 2.26
CA ASN A 53 -7.79 7.56 2.09
C ASN A 53 -8.19 7.02 0.69
N TYR A 54 -7.22 6.91 -0.22
CA TYR A 54 -7.48 6.31 -1.53
C TYR A 54 -7.41 4.79 -1.38
N GLU A 55 -8.51 4.11 -1.67
CA GLU A 55 -8.55 2.65 -1.70
C GLU A 55 -7.65 2.13 -2.82
N VAL A 56 -6.80 1.17 -2.51
CA VAL A 56 -5.86 0.55 -3.45
C VAL A 56 -5.73 -0.95 -3.20
N ILE A 57 -5.35 -1.67 -4.23
CA ILE A 57 -4.93 -3.07 -4.11
C ILE A 57 -3.40 -3.09 -4.04
N LEU A 58 -2.87 -3.46 -2.88
CA LEU A 58 -1.44 -3.65 -2.67
C LEU A 58 -1.05 -5.01 -3.25
N SER A 59 -0.04 -5.05 -4.11
CA SER A 59 0.40 -6.29 -4.75
C SER A 59 1.93 -6.42 -4.74
N ALA A 60 2.44 -7.61 -4.46
CA ALA A 60 3.83 -7.93 -4.72
C ALA A 60 4.03 -9.41 -5.02
N ASN A 61 5.01 -9.71 -5.87
CA ASN A 61 5.51 -11.07 -6.01
C ASN A 61 6.51 -11.35 -4.88
N THR A 62 6.09 -12.16 -3.92
CA THR A 62 6.84 -12.40 -2.70
C THR A 62 6.51 -13.77 -2.11
N SER A 63 7.15 -14.13 -0.99
CA SER A 63 6.81 -15.32 -0.23
C SER A 63 5.86 -15.01 0.93
N ALA A 64 5.23 -16.05 1.47
CA ALA A 64 4.32 -15.93 2.61
C ALA A 64 4.97 -15.25 3.84
N ALA A 65 6.29 -15.32 3.99
CA ALA A 65 7.02 -14.67 5.08
C ALA A 65 7.01 -13.13 5.01
N PHE A 66 6.79 -12.57 3.82
CA PHE A 66 6.71 -11.13 3.58
C PHE A 66 5.29 -10.67 3.25
N ALA A 67 4.30 -11.52 3.56
CA ALA A 67 2.90 -11.17 3.47
C ALA A 67 2.59 -9.95 4.35
N LEU A 68 1.76 -9.04 3.84
CA LEU A 68 1.25 -7.91 4.60
C LEU A 68 0.24 -8.41 5.64
N GLU A 69 0.33 -7.86 6.84
CA GLU A 69 -0.54 -8.18 7.96
C GLU A 69 -1.58 -7.06 8.17
N SER A 70 -2.83 -7.43 8.40
CA SER A 70 -3.91 -6.46 8.67
C SER A 70 -3.66 -5.64 9.93
N GLY A 71 -4.15 -4.40 9.95
CA GLY A 71 -4.01 -3.51 11.10
C GLY A 71 -2.65 -2.81 11.20
N TYR A 72 -1.73 -3.06 10.26
CA TYR A 72 -0.42 -2.40 10.20
C TYR A 72 -0.35 -1.35 9.09
N ILE A 73 0.54 -0.39 9.33
CA ILE A 73 0.96 0.61 8.36
C ILE A 73 2.34 0.21 7.84
N TYR A 74 2.50 0.27 6.53
CA TYR A 74 3.76 -0.02 5.84
C TYR A 74 4.21 1.20 5.05
N SER A 75 5.51 1.47 5.06
CA SER A 75 6.12 2.35 4.07
C SER A 75 6.47 1.49 2.86
N LEU A 76 5.77 1.75 1.75
CA LEU A 76 5.90 0.98 0.52
C LEU A 76 6.45 1.86 -0.59
N THR A 77 7.45 1.35 -1.30
CA THR A 77 7.94 1.94 -2.55
C THR A 77 7.55 1.01 -3.68
N GLY A 78 7.01 1.56 -4.76
CA GLY A 78 6.39 0.74 -5.80
C GLY A 78 5.92 1.53 -7.01
N LYS A 79 5.06 0.88 -7.79
CA LYS A 79 4.41 1.44 -8.97
C LYS A 79 2.90 1.42 -8.79
N LEU A 80 2.28 2.59 -8.92
CA LEU A 80 0.83 2.75 -8.94
C LEU A 80 0.31 2.67 -10.38
N MET A 81 -0.66 1.80 -10.62
CA MET A 81 -1.32 1.63 -11.92
C MET A 81 -2.84 1.75 -11.78
N VAL A 82 -3.44 2.65 -12.56
CA VAL A 82 -4.89 2.82 -12.62
C VAL A 82 -5.42 1.97 -13.78
N LEU A 83 -6.24 0.96 -13.47
CA LEU A 83 -6.75 0.01 -14.46
C LEU A 83 -8.03 0.50 -15.18
N GLY A 84 -8.78 1.42 -14.58
CA GLY A 84 -10.03 1.97 -15.12
C GLY A 84 -10.83 2.74 -14.06
N SER A 85 -11.99 3.29 -14.42
CA SER A 85 -12.83 4.10 -13.53
C SER A 85 -13.59 3.29 -12.48
N GLU A 86 -13.75 1.98 -12.66
CA GLU A 86 -14.61 1.14 -11.80
C GLU A 86 -13.82 0.21 -10.86
N SER A 87 -12.49 0.23 -10.91
CA SER A 87 -11.63 -0.61 -10.08
C SER A 87 -10.65 0.23 -9.27
N PRO A 88 -10.39 -0.10 -7.98
CA PRO A 88 -9.30 0.50 -7.24
C PRO A 88 -7.97 0.33 -8.00
N PRO A 89 -7.07 1.33 -7.98
CA PRO A 89 -5.78 1.20 -8.61
C PRO A 89 -4.91 0.16 -7.88
N ILE A 90 -4.01 -0.46 -8.63
CA ILE A 90 -3.06 -1.44 -8.10
C ILE A 90 -1.76 -0.73 -7.76
N PHE A 91 -1.29 -0.91 -6.52
CA PHE A 91 0.03 -0.48 -6.08
C PHE A 91 0.95 -1.70 -5.98
N THR A 92 1.80 -1.88 -6.99
CA THR A 92 2.80 -2.95 -7.01
C THR A 92 4.04 -2.51 -6.24
N TYR A 93 4.24 -3.02 -5.02
CA TYR A 93 5.36 -2.65 -4.16
C TYR A 93 6.56 -3.60 -4.33
N PHE A 94 7.75 -3.12 -3.97
CA PHE A 94 8.97 -3.92 -3.93
C PHE A 94 9.20 -4.46 -2.50
N PRO A 95 9.09 -5.78 -2.27
CA PRO A 95 9.24 -6.37 -0.93
C PRO A 95 10.55 -5.99 -0.23
N GLU A 96 11.64 -5.87 -0.99
CA GLU A 96 12.97 -5.49 -0.50
C GLU A 96 13.02 -4.11 0.17
N THR A 97 12.08 -3.22 -0.21
CA THR A 97 12.00 -1.84 0.31
C THR A 97 10.86 -1.65 1.30
N MET A 98 10.09 -2.72 1.57
CA MET A 98 8.97 -2.69 2.48
C MET A 98 9.45 -2.50 3.91
N VAL A 99 8.91 -1.50 4.60
CA VAL A 99 9.14 -1.29 6.03
C VAL A 99 7.81 -1.35 6.76
N ARG A 100 7.67 -2.27 7.72
CA ARG A 100 6.56 -2.27 8.67
C ARG A 100 6.79 -1.13 9.66
N VAL A 101 5.88 -0.16 9.67
CA VAL A 101 6.05 1.11 10.38
C VAL A 101 5.51 1.00 11.81
N CYS A 102 4.20 0.81 11.97
CA CYS A 102 3.56 0.49 13.25
C CYS A 102 2.14 -0.06 13.03
N LYS A 103 1.48 -0.49 14.10
CA LYS A 103 0.04 -0.78 14.07
C LYS A 103 -0.76 0.53 13.95
N LEU A 104 -1.91 0.48 13.29
CA LEU A 104 -2.81 1.62 13.10
C LEU A 104 -3.18 2.27 14.45
N GLU A 105 -3.47 1.46 15.46
CA GLU A 105 -3.82 1.93 16.83
C GLU A 105 -2.72 2.78 17.50
N HIS A 106 -1.46 2.64 17.05
CA HIS A 106 -0.30 3.36 17.58
C HIS A 106 0.19 4.47 16.64
N PHE A 107 -0.51 4.69 15.53
CA PHE A 107 -0.16 5.71 14.55
C PHE A 107 -0.73 7.07 14.96
N ILE A 108 0.11 7.91 15.54
CA ILE A 108 -0.20 9.33 15.78
C ILE A 108 0.45 10.13 14.64
N GLY A 109 -0.29 10.30 13.55
CA GLY A 109 0.12 11.12 12.42
C GLY A 109 -0.95 12.16 12.14
N ASP A 110 -0.76 13.37 12.66
CA ASP A 110 -1.29 14.56 12.01
C ASP A 110 -0.28 14.94 10.94
N THR A 111 -0.70 14.84 9.69
CA THR A 111 0.19 14.89 8.53
C THR A 111 0.72 16.30 8.24
N THR A 112 0.35 17.30 9.03
CA THR A 112 0.75 18.72 8.91
C THR A 112 2.21 19.02 9.27
N ASN A 113 2.94 18.11 9.91
CA ASN A 113 4.38 18.29 10.14
C ASN A 113 5.15 17.13 9.52
N ASN A 114 6.27 17.45 8.85
CA ASN A 114 7.16 16.53 8.12
C ASN A 114 7.86 15.48 9.01
N ILE A 115 7.25 15.09 10.13
CA ILE A 115 7.73 14.13 11.11
C ILE A 115 6.65 13.04 11.24
N HIS A 116 6.66 12.08 10.32
CA HIS A 116 5.93 10.83 10.54
C HIS A 116 6.54 10.13 11.75
N ARG A 117 5.89 10.22 12.91
CA ARG A 117 6.42 9.69 14.17
C ARG A 117 5.48 8.61 14.67
N CYS A 118 5.79 7.34 14.43
CA CYS A 118 5.25 6.29 15.28
C CYS A 118 5.78 6.54 16.69
N HIS A 119 4.89 6.60 17.69
CA HIS A 119 5.34 6.49 19.06
C HIS A 119 5.91 5.07 19.19
N ARG A 120 7.23 4.97 19.36
CA ARG A 120 7.87 3.73 19.79
C ARG A 120 7.42 3.46 21.22
N ASN A 121 6.23 2.91 21.39
CA ASN A 121 6.02 1.99 22.50
C ASN A 121 6.44 0.60 22.01
N CYS A 122 7.75 0.48 21.77
CA CYS A 122 8.42 -0.81 21.92
C CYS A 122 8.47 -1.11 23.42
N ASN A 123 7.32 -1.40 24.03
CA ASN A 123 7.34 -2.18 25.25
C ASN A 123 7.58 -3.62 24.80
N ASN A 124 8.85 -4.00 24.97
CA ASN A 124 9.32 -5.36 25.03
C ASN A 124 8.42 -6.12 26.03
N SER A 125 7.64 -7.09 25.56
CA SER A 125 7.02 -8.13 26.38
C SER A 125 6.79 -9.34 25.52
#